data_AF-A0A939K4L9-F1
#
_entry.id   AF-A0A939K4L9-F1
#
_cell.length_a   1.000
_cell.length_b   1.000
_cell.length_c   1.000
_cell.angle_alpha   90.00
_cell.angle_beta   90.00
_cell.angle_gamma   90.00
#
_symmetry.space_group_name_H-M   'P 1'
#
loop_
_entity.id
_entity.type
_entity.pdbx_description
1 polymer ?
#
loop_
_entity_poly.entity_id
_entity_poly.type
_entity_poly.pdbx_seq_one_letter_code
_entity_poly.pdbx_strand_id
1 'polypeptide(L)'
;MPKAMVIFRVKPTVAQVVPVVFITNQTLLHLSPTGVPALARKLVQKVQQMAAKQCIPYQEIQLDCDWTRSSRSRYFALLRAIQQEAKVPLSATIRLHQVKFVAQTGVPPVARGMLMAYNMTDWKRPGTRNSILDLTELRRYTPYLPGYPLPLDLALPLFRWTVVFRNNRVMTLLNNVDGNALHAQTALTPQPDSTRFVVTRDTMALGISLRRGDLLRTEACRPVDLEAAKALVLAQLPDQKRTFTFYHLDAAVLNAYPPATLKKLILSPPDQAP
;
A
#
# COMPACT_ATOMS: atom_id res chain seq x y z
N MET A 1 19.58 -12.04 3.69
CA MET A 1 18.42 -12.57 4.43
C MET A 1 17.26 -11.58 4.31
N PRO A 2 15.99 -12.03 4.36
CA PRO A 2 14.85 -11.11 4.45
C PRO A 2 14.97 -10.27 5.73
N LYS A 3 14.67 -8.97 5.64
CA LYS A 3 14.79 -8.04 6.77
C LYS A 3 13.70 -8.24 7.83
N ALA A 4 12.55 -8.79 7.44
CA ALA A 4 11.43 -9.08 8.31
C ALA A 4 10.69 -10.33 7.79
N MET A 5 10.07 -11.08 8.71
CA MET A 5 9.24 -12.25 8.40
C MET A 5 8.00 -12.22 9.28
N VAL A 6 6.85 -12.53 8.68
CA VAL A 6 5.62 -12.74 9.45
C VAL A 6 5.72 -14.09 10.16
N ILE A 7 5.40 -14.10 11.45
CA ILE A 7 5.26 -15.30 12.26
C ILE A 7 3.90 -15.23 12.94
N PHE A 8 2.95 -16.03 12.45
CA PHE A 8 1.68 -16.18 13.16
C PHE A 8 1.88 -16.88 14.51
N ARG A 9 1.50 -16.21 15.61
CA ARG A 9 1.40 -16.84 16.94
C ARG A 9 0.26 -17.85 17.00
N VAL A 10 -0.85 -17.51 16.32
CA VAL A 10 -2.03 -18.36 16.14
C VAL A 10 -2.32 -18.42 14.65
N LYS A 11 -2.53 -19.62 14.12
CA LYS A 11 -2.85 -19.82 12.70
C LYS A 11 -4.13 -19.04 12.34
N PRO A 12 -4.15 -18.26 11.25
CA PRO A 12 -5.33 -17.50 10.89
C PRO A 12 -6.48 -18.42 10.46
N THR A 13 -7.69 -18.12 10.93
CA THR A 13 -8.95 -18.77 10.55
C THR A 13 -9.54 -18.07 9.33
N VAL A 14 -8.82 -18.11 8.21
CA VAL A 14 -9.24 -17.50 6.94
C VAL A 14 -9.28 -18.57 5.85
N ALA A 15 -10.15 -18.36 4.85
CA ALA A 15 -10.33 -19.32 3.75
C ALA A 15 -9.08 -19.45 2.86
N GLN A 16 -8.35 -18.34 2.64
CA GLN A 16 -7.17 -18.31 1.79
C GLN A 16 -6.12 -17.35 2.34
N VAL A 17 -4.85 -17.74 2.25
CA VAL A 17 -3.70 -16.89 2.53
C VAL A 17 -2.87 -16.76 1.26
N VAL A 18 -2.49 -15.52 0.93
CA VAL A 18 -1.57 -15.22 -0.17
C VAL A 18 -0.26 -14.67 0.44
N PRO A 19 0.84 -15.43 0.40
CA PRO A 19 2.14 -14.93 0.79
C PRO A 19 2.55 -13.72 -0.06
N VAL A 20 3.02 -12.66 0.60
CA VAL A 20 3.55 -11.46 -0.07
C VAL A 20 5.05 -11.37 0.16
N VAL A 21 5.81 -11.22 -0.92
CA VAL A 21 7.27 -10.99 -0.86
C VAL A 21 7.57 -9.56 -1.29
N PHE A 22 8.03 -8.75 -0.34
CA PHE A 22 8.50 -7.39 -0.63
C PHE A 22 9.94 -7.39 -1.13
N ILE A 23 10.18 -6.72 -2.27
CA ILE A 23 11.48 -6.62 -2.91
C ILE A 23 11.84 -5.15 -3.10
N THR A 24 12.95 -4.72 -2.50
CA THR A 24 13.45 -3.36 -2.68
C THR A 24 14.07 -3.17 -4.06
N ASN A 25 13.95 -1.97 -4.63
CA ASN A 25 14.66 -1.63 -5.87
C ASN A 25 16.17 -1.81 -5.78
N GLN A 26 16.77 -1.52 -4.63
CA GLN A 26 18.21 -1.68 -4.45
C GLN A 26 18.65 -3.13 -4.66
N THR A 27 17.85 -4.09 -4.19
CA THR A 27 18.07 -5.52 -4.42
C THR A 27 18.17 -5.81 -5.91
N LEU A 28 17.25 -5.26 -6.71
CA LEU A 28 17.18 -5.52 -8.16
C LEU A 28 18.31 -4.83 -8.94
N LEU A 29 18.72 -3.64 -8.50
CA LEU A 29 19.83 -2.90 -9.12
C LEU A 29 21.18 -3.59 -8.91
N HIS A 30 21.36 -4.26 -7.76
CA HIS A 30 22.56 -5.01 -7.43
C HIS A 30 22.50 -6.50 -7.78
N LEU A 31 21.38 -6.98 -8.31
CA LEU A 31 21.23 -8.38 -8.71
C LEU A 31 21.87 -8.60 -10.08
N SER A 32 22.92 -9.43 -10.11
CA SER A 32 23.51 -9.88 -11.38
C SER A 32 22.51 -10.77 -12.14
N PRO A 33 22.54 -10.77 -13.49
CA PRO A 33 21.67 -11.65 -14.29
C PRO A 33 21.82 -13.13 -13.93
N THR A 34 23.04 -13.60 -13.69
CA THR A 34 23.34 -14.98 -13.27
C THR A 34 22.86 -15.30 -11.85
N GLY A 35 22.66 -14.29 -11.01
CA GLY A 35 22.12 -14.45 -9.66
C GLY A 35 20.59 -14.59 -9.60
N VAL A 36 19.87 -14.25 -10.69
CA VAL A 36 18.40 -14.27 -10.73
C VAL A 36 17.82 -15.65 -10.38
N PRO A 37 18.27 -16.78 -10.99
CA PRO A 37 17.70 -18.09 -10.69
C PRO A 37 17.94 -18.50 -9.23
N ALA A 38 19.13 -18.21 -8.69
CA ALA A 38 19.47 -18.52 -7.31
C ALA A 38 18.61 -17.72 -6.32
N LEU A 39 18.32 -16.45 -6.61
CA LEU A 39 17.41 -15.65 -5.79
C LEU A 39 15.98 -16.16 -5.87
N ALA A 40 15.48 -16.46 -7.07
CA ALA A 40 14.12 -16.99 -7.26
C ALA A 40 13.88 -18.25 -6.42
N ARG A 41 14.79 -19.23 -6.52
CA ARG A 41 14.74 -20.46 -5.73
C ARG A 41 14.73 -20.19 -4.23
N LYS A 42 15.62 -19.30 -3.75
CA LYS A 42 15.67 -18.94 -2.33
C LYS A 42 14.38 -18.29 -1.84
N LEU A 43 13.74 -17.44 -2.65
CA LEU A 43 12.47 -16.80 -2.30
C LEU A 43 11.34 -17.84 -2.21
N VAL A 44 11.21 -18.71 -3.21
CA VAL A 44 10.18 -19.75 -3.25
C VAL A 44 10.36 -20.75 -2.11
N GLN A 45 11.58 -21.25 -1.91
CA GLN A 45 11.89 -22.15 -0.78
C GLN A 45 11.57 -21.50 0.56
N LYS A 46 11.84 -20.20 0.71
CA LYS A 46 11.55 -19.51 1.97
C LYS A 46 10.05 -19.38 2.22
N VAL A 47 9.26 -19.06 1.19
CA VAL A 47 7.79 -19.02 1.27
C VAL A 47 7.25 -20.40 1.63
N GLN A 48 7.70 -21.45 0.94
CA GLN A 48 7.30 -22.84 1.21
C GLN A 48 7.63 -23.27 2.63
N GLN A 49 8.85 -22.98 3.12
CA GLN A 49 9.26 -23.29 4.50
C GLN A 49 8.37 -22.59 5.54
N MET A 50 8.05 -21.31 5.33
CA MET A 50 7.19 -20.55 6.24
C MET A 50 5.75 -21.09 6.24
N ALA A 51 5.20 -21.34 5.05
CA ALA A 51 3.87 -21.91 4.88
C ALA A 51 3.76 -23.31 5.50
N ALA A 52 4.72 -24.19 5.23
CA ALA A 52 4.76 -25.55 5.76
C ALA A 52 4.90 -25.58 7.28
N LYS A 53 5.78 -24.75 7.85
CA LYS A 53 5.96 -24.64 9.30
C LYS A 53 4.67 -24.29 10.05
N GLN A 54 3.75 -23.59 9.39
CA GLN A 54 2.49 -23.13 9.99
C GLN A 54 1.27 -23.87 9.43
N CYS A 55 1.49 -24.90 8.60
CA CYS A 55 0.46 -25.66 7.90
C CYS A 55 -0.54 -24.75 7.16
N ILE A 56 -0.05 -23.71 6.49
CA ILE A 56 -0.86 -22.74 5.74
C ILE A 56 -0.78 -23.09 4.25
N PRO A 57 -1.85 -23.59 3.62
CA PRO A 57 -1.90 -23.74 2.18
C PRO A 57 -2.01 -22.36 1.51
N TYR A 58 -1.41 -22.24 0.33
CA TYR A 58 -1.54 -21.05 -0.51
C TYR A 58 -1.64 -21.48 -1.98
N GLN A 59 -2.36 -20.69 -2.77
CA GLN A 59 -2.61 -20.96 -4.19
C GLN A 59 -2.02 -19.89 -5.11
N GLU A 60 -1.31 -18.91 -4.52
CA GLU A 60 -0.74 -17.76 -5.22
C GLU A 60 0.39 -17.17 -4.39
N ILE A 61 1.36 -16.51 -5.03
CA ILE A 61 2.34 -15.63 -4.35
C ILE A 61 2.24 -14.23 -4.96
N GLN A 62 2.11 -13.20 -4.11
CA GLN A 62 2.13 -11.81 -4.53
C GLN A 62 3.53 -11.21 -4.33
N LEU A 63 4.00 -10.46 -5.32
CA LEU A 63 5.29 -9.77 -5.27
C LEU A 63 5.03 -8.26 -5.13
N ASP A 64 5.54 -7.68 -4.05
CA ASP A 64 5.45 -6.24 -3.82
C ASP A 64 6.78 -5.57 -4.18
N CYS A 65 6.78 -4.77 -5.25
CA CYS A 65 7.97 -4.09 -5.72
C CYS A 65 7.63 -2.80 -6.48
N ASP A 66 8.18 -1.69 -6.03
CA ASP A 66 8.09 -0.42 -6.74
C ASP A 66 9.11 -0.32 -7.89
N TRP A 67 9.14 -1.30 -8.80
CA TRP A 67 10.14 -1.33 -9.87
C TRP A 67 10.10 -0.06 -10.74
N THR A 68 11.27 0.34 -11.23
CA THR A 68 11.46 1.51 -12.08
C THR A 68 11.93 1.08 -13.47
N ARG A 69 12.11 2.06 -14.37
CA ARG A 69 12.73 1.83 -15.68
C ARG A 69 14.09 1.10 -15.58
N SER A 70 14.91 1.43 -14.57
CA SER A 70 16.25 0.85 -14.42
C SER A 70 16.25 -0.55 -13.79
N SER A 71 15.27 -0.88 -12.94
CA SER A 71 15.14 -2.21 -12.32
C SER A 71 14.21 -3.16 -13.07
N ARG A 72 13.38 -2.67 -14.00
CA ARG A 72 12.38 -3.42 -14.78
C ARG A 72 12.88 -4.76 -15.31
N SER A 73 13.95 -4.74 -16.12
CA SER A 73 14.40 -5.96 -16.81
C SER A 73 14.83 -7.04 -15.82
N ARG A 74 15.45 -6.65 -14.70
CA ARG A 74 15.88 -7.57 -13.63
C ARG A 74 14.66 -8.09 -12.86
N TYR A 75 13.70 -7.22 -12.54
CA TYR A 75 12.45 -7.62 -11.89
C TYR A 75 11.67 -8.63 -12.73
N PHE A 76 11.50 -8.38 -14.04
CA PHE A 76 10.73 -9.27 -14.90
C PHE A 76 11.43 -10.61 -15.13
N ALA A 77 12.75 -10.62 -15.20
CA ALA A 77 13.53 -11.87 -15.21
C ALA A 77 13.33 -12.66 -13.91
N LEU A 78 13.33 -11.98 -12.77
CA LEU A 78 13.08 -12.59 -11.47
C LEU A 78 11.66 -13.16 -11.37
N LEU A 79 10.63 -12.44 -11.82
CA LEU A 79 9.26 -12.93 -11.84
C LEU A 79 9.11 -14.22 -12.65
N ARG A 80 9.69 -14.25 -13.87
CA ARG A 80 9.69 -15.48 -14.69
C ARG A 80 10.41 -16.63 -14.01
N ALA A 81 11.55 -16.38 -13.38
CA ALA A 81 12.28 -17.43 -12.65
C ALA A 81 11.47 -17.94 -11.44
N ILE A 82 10.76 -17.06 -10.72
CA ILE A 82 9.89 -17.44 -9.61
C ILE A 82 8.70 -18.28 -10.12
N GLN A 83 8.10 -17.94 -11.27
CA GLN A 83 7.01 -18.73 -11.85
C GLN A 83 7.40 -20.19 -12.08
N GLN A 84 8.62 -20.43 -12.59
CA GLN A 84 9.12 -21.78 -12.84
C GLN A 84 9.34 -22.59 -11.54
N GLU A 85 9.78 -21.93 -10.47
CA GLU A 85 10.07 -22.56 -9.18
C GLU A 85 8.79 -22.76 -8.33
N ALA A 86 7.89 -21.78 -8.31
CA ALA A 86 6.74 -21.75 -7.40
C ALA A 86 5.58 -22.66 -7.81
N LYS A 87 5.41 -22.91 -9.12
CA LYS A 87 4.30 -23.69 -9.71
C LYS A 87 2.89 -23.24 -9.27
N VAL A 88 2.75 -22.01 -8.78
CA VAL A 88 1.49 -21.32 -8.50
C VAL A 88 1.48 -20.00 -9.25
N PRO A 89 0.30 -19.45 -9.61
CA PRO A 89 0.19 -18.13 -10.19
C PRO A 89 0.88 -17.07 -9.34
N LEU A 90 1.45 -16.07 -10.02
CA LEU A 90 1.98 -14.88 -9.38
C LEU A 90 1.02 -13.71 -9.59
N SER A 91 0.98 -12.81 -8.61
CA SER A 91 0.48 -11.45 -8.76
C SER A 91 1.55 -10.45 -8.37
N ALA A 92 1.37 -9.18 -8.77
CA ALA A 92 2.28 -8.10 -8.40
C ALA A 92 1.51 -6.86 -7.95
N THR A 93 2.04 -6.12 -6.99
CA THR A 93 1.51 -4.78 -6.69
C THR A 93 1.84 -3.84 -7.85
N ILE A 94 0.90 -2.97 -8.23
CA ILE A 94 1.05 -2.03 -9.35
C ILE A 94 0.79 -0.61 -8.84
N ARG A 95 1.72 0.31 -9.10
CA ARG A 95 1.57 1.73 -8.79
C ARG A 95 0.90 2.47 -9.94
N LEU A 96 0.15 3.53 -9.62
CA LEU A 96 -0.49 4.41 -10.61
C LEU A 96 0.52 4.96 -11.65
N HIS A 97 1.73 5.31 -11.23
CA HIS A 97 2.76 5.78 -12.16
C HIS A 97 3.27 4.68 -13.11
N GLN A 98 3.28 3.41 -12.69
CA GLN A 98 3.66 2.29 -13.55
C GLN A 98 2.59 2.02 -14.61
N VAL A 99 1.33 2.32 -14.32
CA VAL A 99 0.25 2.31 -15.32
C VAL A 99 0.42 3.47 -16.30
N LYS A 100 0.56 4.71 -15.79
CA LYS A 100 0.71 5.91 -16.63
C LYS A 100 1.91 5.83 -17.58
N PHE A 101 3.03 5.28 -17.12
CA PHE A 101 4.26 5.19 -17.90
C PHE A 101 4.58 3.77 -18.37
N VAL A 102 3.55 2.97 -18.69
CA VAL A 102 3.67 1.56 -19.08
C VAL A 102 4.68 1.30 -20.19
N ALA A 103 4.86 2.22 -21.15
CA ALA A 103 5.88 2.10 -22.19
C ALA A 103 7.32 2.04 -21.62
N GLN A 104 7.56 2.72 -20.50
CA GLN A 104 8.86 2.76 -19.82
C GLN A 104 8.98 1.67 -18.76
N THR A 105 7.95 1.52 -17.92
CA THR A 105 7.95 0.59 -16.77
C THR A 105 7.60 -0.84 -17.18
N GLY A 106 6.97 -1.04 -18.33
CA GLY A 106 6.50 -2.33 -18.81
C GLY A 106 5.35 -2.91 -17.99
N VAL A 107 4.89 -4.09 -18.41
CA VAL A 107 3.86 -4.88 -17.74
C VAL A 107 4.52 -6.12 -17.13
N PRO A 108 4.39 -6.35 -15.81
CA PRO A 108 5.02 -7.51 -15.18
C PRO A 108 4.41 -8.82 -15.71
N PRO A 109 5.21 -9.87 -15.96
CA PRO A 109 4.72 -11.15 -16.46
C PRO A 109 4.08 -11.97 -15.33
N VAL A 110 2.91 -11.53 -14.85
CA VAL A 110 2.14 -12.15 -13.76
C VAL A 110 0.68 -12.34 -14.19
N ALA A 111 -0.11 -13.10 -13.43
CA ALA A 111 -1.49 -13.39 -13.80
C ALA A 111 -2.43 -12.18 -13.57
N ARG A 112 -2.19 -11.42 -12.50
CA ARG A 112 -2.99 -10.24 -12.12
C ARG A 112 -2.17 -9.21 -11.36
N GLY A 113 -2.59 -7.96 -11.41
CA GLY A 113 -1.98 -6.84 -10.69
C GLY A 113 -2.87 -6.34 -9.55
N MET A 114 -2.29 -6.03 -8.39
CA MET A 114 -2.96 -5.35 -7.29
C MET A 114 -2.70 -3.85 -7.39
N LEU A 115 -3.64 -3.08 -7.95
CA LEU A 115 -3.49 -1.64 -8.12
C LEU A 115 -3.51 -0.94 -6.75
N MET A 116 -2.40 -0.30 -6.39
CA MET A 116 -2.27 0.50 -5.18
C MET A 116 -2.72 1.94 -5.47
N ALA A 117 -4.01 2.20 -5.29
CA ALA A 117 -4.60 3.53 -5.45
C ALA A 117 -4.41 4.38 -4.17
N TYR A 118 -3.17 4.53 -3.71
CA TYR A 118 -2.79 5.31 -2.54
C TYR A 118 -1.29 5.68 -2.55
N ASN A 119 -0.87 6.51 -1.58
CA ASN A 119 0.46 7.13 -1.51
C ASN A 119 0.74 7.98 -2.76
N MET A 120 -0.14 8.94 -3.04
CA MET A 120 -0.21 9.64 -4.33
C MET A 120 0.60 10.93 -4.39
N THR A 121 0.83 11.59 -3.25
CA THR A 121 1.54 12.87 -3.19
C THR A 121 2.74 12.81 -2.26
N ASP A 122 3.58 13.85 -2.32
CA ASP A 122 4.76 13.96 -1.49
C ASP A 122 4.39 14.25 -0.04
N TRP A 123 4.41 13.18 0.77
CA TRP A 123 4.14 13.24 2.21
C TRP A 123 5.15 14.11 2.97
N LYS A 124 6.33 14.36 2.40
CA LYS A 124 7.38 15.17 3.04
C LYS A 124 7.16 16.68 2.91
N ARG A 125 6.22 17.12 2.08
CA ARG A 125 5.87 18.55 1.96
C ARG A 125 4.90 18.94 3.07
N PRO A 126 5.19 19.93 3.93
CA PRO A 126 4.28 20.34 5.01
C PRO A 126 2.89 20.80 4.52
N GLY A 127 2.82 21.40 3.32
CA GLY A 127 1.58 21.89 2.72
C GLY A 127 0.69 20.83 2.07
N THR A 128 1.15 19.58 1.96
CA THR A 128 0.30 18.48 1.50
C THR A 128 -0.86 18.30 2.47
N ARG A 129 -2.10 18.12 1.97
CA ARG A 129 -3.27 17.90 2.83
C ARG A 129 -3.39 16.44 3.26
N ASN A 130 -3.35 15.53 2.30
CA ASN A 130 -3.39 14.09 2.53
C ASN A 130 -2.56 13.41 1.43
N SER A 131 -1.51 12.70 1.84
CA SER A 131 -0.63 11.98 0.92
C SER A 131 -1.02 10.53 0.70
N ILE A 132 -1.82 9.98 1.62
CA ILE A 132 -2.35 8.63 1.52
C ILE A 132 -3.34 8.53 0.35
N LEU A 133 -4.33 9.41 0.30
CA LEU A 133 -5.36 9.39 -0.75
C LEU A 133 -5.76 10.81 -1.13
N ASP A 134 -5.57 11.14 -2.40
CA ASP A 134 -6.01 12.40 -3.00
C ASP A 134 -6.82 12.09 -4.27
N LEU A 135 -8.13 12.37 -4.23
CA LEU A 135 -9.03 12.09 -5.35
C LEU A 135 -8.72 12.94 -6.59
N THR A 136 -8.15 14.13 -6.40
CA THR A 136 -7.75 15.01 -7.51
C THR A 136 -6.55 14.41 -8.24
N GLU A 137 -5.55 13.93 -7.48
CA GLU A 137 -4.42 13.24 -8.08
C GLU A 137 -4.83 11.91 -8.72
N LEU A 138 -5.69 11.12 -8.06
CA LEU A 138 -6.19 9.86 -8.61
C LEU A 138 -6.78 10.05 -10.01
N ARG A 139 -7.62 11.08 -10.20
CA ARG A 139 -8.24 11.43 -11.49
C ARG A 139 -7.23 11.72 -12.61
N ARG A 140 -5.98 12.07 -12.29
CA ARG A 140 -4.92 12.27 -13.28
C ARG A 140 -4.34 10.96 -13.81
N TYR A 141 -4.55 9.85 -13.10
CA TYR A 141 -4.05 8.53 -13.47
C TYR A 141 -5.13 7.62 -14.02
N THR A 142 -6.40 7.82 -13.64
CA THR A 142 -7.50 6.96 -14.07
C THR A 142 -7.66 6.84 -15.60
N PRO A 143 -7.42 7.87 -16.44
CA PRO A 143 -7.53 7.73 -17.90
C PRO A 143 -6.52 6.76 -18.54
N TYR A 144 -5.47 6.37 -17.83
CA TYR A 144 -4.47 5.41 -18.32
C TYR A 144 -4.83 3.96 -17.99
N LEU A 145 -5.80 3.73 -17.09
CA LEU A 145 -6.21 2.39 -16.65
C LEU A 145 -6.78 1.52 -17.79
N PRO A 146 -7.63 2.03 -18.71
CA PRO A 146 -8.18 1.20 -19.78
C PRO A 146 -7.11 0.63 -20.72
N GLY A 147 -5.97 1.32 -20.87
CA GLY A 147 -4.86 0.91 -21.73
C GLY A 147 -3.87 -0.05 -21.07
N TYR A 148 -4.05 -0.41 -19.81
CA TYR A 148 -3.14 -1.32 -19.10
C TYR A 148 -3.59 -2.78 -19.29
N PRO A 149 -2.79 -3.65 -19.94
CA PRO A 149 -3.28 -4.95 -20.42
C PRO A 149 -3.38 -6.04 -19.34
N LEU A 150 -2.81 -5.81 -18.16
CA LEU A 150 -2.85 -6.78 -17.06
C LEU A 150 -4.17 -6.62 -16.28
N PRO A 151 -4.92 -7.70 -15.99
CA PRO A 151 -6.10 -7.64 -15.11
C PRO A 151 -5.75 -7.02 -13.75
N LEU A 152 -6.47 -5.96 -13.38
CA LEU A 152 -6.22 -5.22 -12.14
C LEU A 152 -7.29 -5.51 -11.07
N ASP A 153 -6.82 -5.89 -9.90
CA ASP A 153 -7.50 -5.81 -8.61
C ASP A 153 -7.23 -4.44 -7.95
N LEU A 154 -7.93 -4.14 -6.85
CA LEU A 154 -7.84 -2.83 -6.19
C LEU A 154 -7.47 -2.93 -4.72
N ALA A 155 -6.41 -2.22 -4.32
CA ALA A 155 -6.05 -2.00 -2.93
C ALA A 155 -6.50 -0.61 -2.45
N LEU A 156 -7.24 -0.57 -1.35
CA LEU A 156 -7.79 0.62 -0.71
C LEU A 156 -7.05 0.90 0.62
N PRO A 157 -6.60 2.15 0.85
CA PRO A 157 -5.86 2.51 2.07
C PRO A 157 -6.80 2.74 3.26
N LEU A 158 -6.75 1.88 4.27
CA LEU A 158 -7.36 2.10 5.57
C LEU A 158 -6.39 2.71 6.59
N PHE A 159 -5.08 2.60 6.36
CA PHE A 159 -4.09 3.09 7.32
C PHE A 159 -4.16 4.62 7.51
N ARG A 160 -3.59 5.07 8.62
CA ARG A 160 -3.49 6.47 8.97
C ARG A 160 -2.14 6.75 9.62
N TRP A 161 -1.70 7.99 9.55
CA TRP A 161 -0.47 8.40 10.21
C TRP A 161 -0.50 9.88 10.58
N THR A 162 0.48 10.28 11.38
CA THR A 162 0.82 11.68 11.61
C THR A 162 2.25 11.93 11.17
N VAL A 163 2.46 12.87 10.26
CA VAL A 163 3.79 13.34 9.86
C VAL A 163 4.20 14.50 10.75
N VAL A 164 5.39 14.41 11.34
CA VAL A 164 5.91 15.43 12.25
C VAL A 164 7.01 16.22 11.55
N PHE A 165 6.89 17.54 11.60
CA PHE A 165 7.81 18.48 10.97
C PHE A 165 8.44 19.39 12.00
N ARG A 166 9.74 19.65 11.84
CA ARG A 166 10.50 20.66 12.58
C ARG A 166 11.19 21.56 11.57
N ASN A 167 11.02 22.88 11.69
CA ASN A 167 11.59 23.85 10.75
C ASN A 167 11.29 23.48 9.27
N ASN A 168 10.04 23.12 8.97
CA ASN A 168 9.55 22.68 7.66
C ASN A 168 10.25 21.42 7.08
N ARG A 169 10.98 20.66 7.90
CA ARG A 169 11.59 19.38 7.50
C ARG A 169 10.93 18.23 8.25
N VAL A 170 10.73 17.11 7.57
CA VAL A 170 10.24 15.88 8.21
C VAL A 170 11.21 15.46 9.29
N MET A 171 10.70 15.32 10.51
CA MET A 171 11.41 14.73 11.64
C MET A 171 11.13 13.24 11.74
N THR A 172 9.85 12.85 11.73
CA THR A 172 9.43 11.45 11.84
C THR A 172 8.00 11.26 11.33
N LEU A 173 7.58 10.00 11.24
CA LEU A 173 6.24 9.58 10.88
C LEU A 173 5.70 8.63 11.97
N LEU A 174 4.54 8.97 12.52
CA LEU A 174 3.89 8.22 13.58
C LEU A 174 2.73 7.41 12.99
N ASN A 175 2.89 6.08 12.93
CA ASN A 175 1.84 5.18 12.46
C ASN A 175 0.68 5.13 13.46
N ASN A 176 -0.55 5.01 12.94
CA ASN A 176 -1.78 4.88 13.75
C ASN A 176 -2.07 6.04 14.73
N VAL A 177 -1.39 7.18 14.58
CA VAL A 177 -1.71 8.41 15.32
C VAL A 177 -2.64 9.27 14.48
N ASP A 178 -3.82 9.58 15.02
CA ASP A 178 -4.87 10.38 14.37
C ASP A 178 -5.17 11.69 15.11
N GLY A 179 -6.13 12.45 14.57
CA GLY A 179 -6.55 13.72 15.15
C GLY A 179 -7.03 13.62 16.59
N ASN A 180 -7.71 12.53 16.98
CA ASN A 180 -8.18 12.34 18.35
C ASN A 180 -7.00 12.18 19.31
N ALA A 181 -6.00 11.40 18.92
CA ALA A 181 -4.78 11.24 19.69
C ALA A 181 -4.02 12.57 19.87
N LEU A 182 -4.06 13.46 18.86
CA LEU A 182 -3.46 14.80 18.94
C LEU A 182 -4.31 15.77 19.78
N HIS A 183 -5.63 15.74 19.66
CA HIS A 183 -6.54 16.56 20.48
C HIS A 183 -6.43 16.25 21.98
N ALA A 184 -6.07 15.02 22.34
CA ALA A 184 -5.81 14.65 23.73
C ALA A 184 -4.53 15.29 24.32
N GLN A 185 -3.68 15.91 23.50
CA GLN A 185 -2.42 16.50 23.94
C GLN A 185 -2.58 17.99 24.25
N THR A 186 -2.35 18.38 25.51
CA THR A 186 -2.50 19.78 25.97
C THR A 186 -1.47 20.75 25.38
N ALA A 187 -0.35 20.23 24.87
CA ALA A 187 0.71 21.04 24.24
C ALA A 187 0.52 21.24 22.73
N LEU A 188 -0.61 20.78 22.16
CA LEU A 188 -0.91 20.86 20.73
C LEU A 188 -2.16 21.70 20.50
N THR A 189 -2.08 22.65 19.56
CA THR A 189 -3.22 23.47 19.16
C THR A 189 -3.63 23.15 17.71
N PRO A 190 -4.89 22.76 17.46
CA PRO A 190 -5.37 22.48 16.12
C PRO A 190 -5.33 23.75 15.24
N GLN A 191 -5.06 23.55 13.97
CA GLN A 191 -5.08 24.58 12.94
C GLN A 191 -6.47 24.65 12.27
N PRO A 192 -6.79 25.72 11.51
CA PRO A 192 -8.13 25.90 10.91
C PRO A 192 -8.61 24.77 10.00
N ASP A 193 -7.70 23.98 9.44
CA ASP A 193 -8.03 22.87 8.55
C ASP A 193 -8.28 21.53 9.26
N SER A 194 -8.26 21.53 10.60
CA SER A 194 -8.47 20.39 11.52
C SER A 194 -7.56 19.16 11.33
N THR A 195 -6.65 19.18 10.36
CA THR A 195 -5.71 18.08 10.11
C THR A 195 -4.31 18.39 10.62
N ARG A 196 -4.00 19.68 10.81
CA ARG A 196 -2.72 20.16 11.33
C ARG A 196 -2.81 20.63 12.77
N PHE A 197 -1.72 20.44 13.50
CA PHE A 197 -1.55 20.85 14.90
C PHE A 197 -0.18 21.46 15.09
N VAL A 198 -0.09 22.51 15.89
CA VAL A 198 1.18 23.18 16.23
C VAL A 198 1.48 22.98 17.70
N VAL A 199 2.74 22.65 18.00
CA VAL A 199 3.22 22.49 19.37
C VAL A 199 3.42 23.85 20.03
N THR A 200 2.79 24.09 21.19
CA THR A 200 2.79 25.40 21.87
C THR A 200 3.95 25.57 22.85
N ARG A 201 4.49 24.47 23.37
CA ARG A 201 5.64 24.43 24.29
C ARG A 201 6.43 23.13 24.13
N ASP A 202 7.71 23.18 24.47
CA ASP A 202 8.56 22.00 24.47
C ASP A 202 7.97 20.92 25.40
N THR A 203 7.90 19.68 24.91
CA THR A 203 7.26 18.58 25.64
C THR A 203 7.75 17.21 25.15
N MET A 204 7.45 16.18 25.93
CA MET A 204 7.51 14.78 25.50
C MET A 204 6.08 14.26 25.34
N ALA A 205 5.70 13.87 24.13
CA ALA A 205 4.38 13.32 23.83
C ALA A 205 4.48 12.32 22.67
N LEU A 206 3.54 11.37 22.59
CA LEU A 206 3.46 10.38 21.49
C LEU A 206 4.78 9.58 21.31
N GLY A 207 5.55 9.40 22.40
CA GLY A 207 6.83 8.70 22.39
C GLY A 207 8.00 9.48 21.79
N ILE A 208 7.86 10.79 21.53
CA ILE A 208 8.89 11.63 20.90
C ILE A 208 9.08 12.98 21.61
N SER A 209 10.24 13.61 21.39
CA SER A 209 10.51 14.98 21.83
C SER A 209 9.99 15.99 20.83
N LEU A 210 9.03 16.80 21.28
CA LEU A 210 8.40 17.88 20.52
C LEU A 210 8.88 19.23 21.04
N ARG A 211 9.14 20.15 20.11
CA ARG A 211 9.55 21.53 20.42
C ARG A 211 8.46 22.50 20.00
N ARG A 212 8.38 23.62 20.71
CA ARG A 212 7.50 24.74 20.32
C ARG A 212 7.71 25.07 18.84
N GLY A 213 6.62 25.16 18.10
CA GLY A 213 6.62 25.44 16.66
C GLY A 213 6.75 24.20 15.77
N ASP A 214 6.98 23.00 16.30
CA ASP A 214 6.83 21.78 15.52
C ASP A 214 5.39 21.66 14.99
N LEU A 215 5.26 21.15 13.77
CA LEU A 215 3.99 20.95 13.08
C LEU A 215 3.71 19.46 12.96
N LEU A 216 2.51 19.04 13.35
CA LEU A 216 2.02 17.68 13.17
C LEU A 216 0.88 17.73 12.15
N ARG A 217 0.94 16.88 11.11
CA ARG A 217 -0.14 16.71 10.14
C ARG A 217 -0.67 15.29 10.19
N THR A 218 -1.94 15.16 10.51
CA THR A 218 -2.67 13.89 10.51
C THR A 218 -3.21 13.60 9.12
N GLU A 219 -3.13 12.33 8.70
CA GLU A 219 -3.69 11.86 7.44
C GLU A 219 -4.39 10.54 7.65
N ALA A 220 -5.62 10.45 7.18
CA ALA A 220 -6.46 9.27 7.22
C ALA A 220 -7.40 9.28 6.00
N CYS A 221 -7.92 8.12 5.62
CA CYS A 221 -8.90 8.02 4.54
C CYS A 221 -10.31 7.94 5.11
N ARG A 222 -11.18 8.88 4.73
CA ARG A 222 -12.59 8.78 5.14
C ARG A 222 -13.28 7.72 4.30
N PRO A 223 -14.28 7.00 4.84
CA PRO A 223 -15.07 6.03 4.07
C PRO A 223 -15.61 6.58 2.75
N VAL A 224 -16.11 7.82 2.74
CA VAL A 224 -16.62 8.47 1.53
C VAL A 224 -15.53 8.68 0.47
N ASP A 225 -14.29 8.97 0.88
CA ASP A 225 -13.17 9.14 -0.05
C ASP A 225 -12.75 7.79 -0.63
N LEU A 226 -12.82 6.71 0.15
CA LEU A 226 -12.54 5.34 -0.31
C LEU A 226 -13.59 4.85 -1.31
N GLU A 227 -14.86 5.13 -1.05
CA GLU A 227 -15.96 4.84 -1.98
C GLU A 227 -15.79 5.61 -3.30
N ALA A 228 -15.48 6.90 -3.22
CA ALA A 228 -15.22 7.72 -4.39
C ALA A 228 -14.00 7.24 -5.18
N ALA A 229 -12.91 6.89 -4.49
CA ALA A 229 -11.71 6.34 -5.13
C ALA A 229 -12.00 5.02 -5.85
N LYS A 230 -12.75 4.13 -5.20
CA LYS A 230 -13.23 2.88 -5.82
C LYS A 230 -14.04 3.17 -7.08
N ALA A 231 -15.04 4.04 -7.00
CA ALA A 231 -15.90 4.37 -8.13
C ALA A 231 -15.09 4.93 -9.31
N LEU A 232 -14.14 5.84 -9.04
CA LEU A 232 -13.27 6.42 -10.07
C LEU A 232 -12.40 5.39 -10.78
N VAL A 233 -11.85 4.43 -10.05
CA VAL A 233 -11.03 3.37 -10.63
C VAL A 233 -11.89 2.39 -11.41
N LEU A 234 -12.99 1.90 -10.83
CA LEU A 234 -13.84 0.88 -11.45
C LEU A 234 -14.52 1.41 -12.72
N ALA A 235 -14.86 2.70 -12.79
CA ALA A 235 -15.41 3.32 -14.00
C ALA A 235 -14.46 3.31 -15.20
N GLN A 236 -13.18 2.96 -15.01
CA GLN A 236 -12.17 2.88 -16.07
C GLN A 236 -11.65 1.46 -16.31
N LEU A 237 -12.14 0.48 -15.55
CA LEU A 237 -11.73 -0.90 -15.66
C LEU A 237 -12.87 -1.74 -16.28
N PRO A 238 -12.57 -2.79 -17.05
CA PRO A 238 -13.60 -3.63 -17.67
C PRO A 238 -14.45 -4.32 -16.59
N ASP A 239 -15.72 -4.60 -16.84
CA ASP A 239 -16.51 -5.34 -15.85
C ASP A 239 -16.03 -6.79 -15.72
N GLN A 240 -15.56 -7.17 -14.53
CA GLN A 240 -14.98 -8.50 -14.25
C GLN A 240 -14.94 -8.76 -12.74
N LYS A 241 -14.88 -10.04 -12.35
CA LYS A 241 -14.63 -10.43 -10.96
C LYS A 241 -13.26 -9.93 -10.49
N ARG A 242 -13.23 -9.20 -9.38
CA ARG A 242 -12.01 -8.64 -8.78
C ARG A 242 -11.94 -8.89 -7.30
N THR A 243 -10.70 -8.90 -6.81
CA THR A 243 -10.41 -8.88 -5.38
C THR A 243 -10.17 -7.45 -4.93
N PHE A 244 -10.65 -7.14 -3.73
CA PHE A 244 -10.38 -5.88 -3.04
C PHE A 244 -9.48 -6.17 -1.85
N THR A 245 -8.43 -5.37 -1.66
CA THR A 245 -7.55 -5.45 -0.49
C THR A 245 -7.68 -4.19 0.34
N PHE A 246 -7.80 -4.35 1.65
CA PHE A 246 -7.71 -3.26 2.61
C PHE A 246 -6.31 -3.20 3.21
N TYR A 247 -5.62 -2.08 3.04
CA TYR A 247 -4.26 -1.90 3.54
C TYR A 247 -4.18 -0.67 4.45
N HIS A 248 -3.65 -0.68 5.67
CA HIS A 248 -3.05 -1.80 6.38
C HIS A 248 -4.12 -2.47 7.25
N LEU A 249 -4.13 -3.80 7.28
CA LEU A 249 -5.03 -4.55 8.16
C LEU A 249 -4.42 -4.64 9.57
N ASP A 250 -4.88 -3.79 10.48
CA ASP A 250 -4.51 -3.75 11.90
C ASP A 250 -5.78 -3.49 12.73
N ALA A 251 -5.88 -4.08 13.92
CA ALA A 251 -7.00 -3.89 14.84
C ALA A 251 -7.25 -2.41 15.16
N ALA A 252 -6.18 -1.62 15.37
CA ALA A 252 -6.31 -0.19 15.62
C ALA A 252 -6.91 0.57 14.40
N VAL A 253 -6.56 0.10 13.19
CA VAL A 253 -7.09 0.64 11.95
C VAL A 253 -8.58 0.29 11.81
N LEU A 254 -8.94 -0.98 12.03
CA LEU A 254 -10.30 -1.50 11.87
C LEU A 254 -11.33 -0.83 12.79
N ASN A 255 -10.92 -0.34 13.97
CA ASN A 255 -11.82 0.39 14.87
C ASN A 255 -12.49 1.63 14.23
N ALA A 256 -11.84 2.26 13.23
CA ALA A 256 -12.44 3.39 12.52
C ALA A 256 -13.29 2.99 11.31
N TYR A 257 -13.34 1.70 10.96
CA TYR A 257 -14.09 1.19 9.81
C TYR A 257 -15.04 0.09 10.25
N PRO A 258 -16.30 0.43 10.57
CA PRO A 258 -17.30 -0.56 10.94
C PRO A 258 -17.43 -1.67 9.87
N PRO A 259 -17.74 -2.92 10.25
CA PRO A 259 -17.86 -4.03 9.29
C PRO A 259 -18.81 -3.74 8.12
N ALA A 260 -19.89 -3.01 8.36
CA ALA A 260 -20.82 -2.58 7.31
C ALA A 260 -20.15 -1.69 6.24
N THR A 261 -19.27 -0.77 6.67
CA THR A 261 -18.48 0.09 5.78
C THR A 261 -17.53 -0.75 4.91
N LEU A 262 -16.81 -1.69 5.53
CA LEU A 262 -15.90 -2.58 4.80
C LEU A 262 -16.67 -3.45 3.79
N LYS A 263 -17.84 -3.96 4.18
CA LYS A 263 -18.72 -4.72 3.29
C LYS A 263 -19.18 -3.87 2.10
N LYS A 264 -19.59 -2.63 2.34
CA LYS A 264 -19.98 -1.69 1.26
C LYS A 264 -18.82 -1.37 0.31
N LEU A 265 -17.58 -1.32 0.83
CA LEU A 265 -16.39 -1.09 0.01
C LEU A 265 -16.08 -2.27 -0.93
N ILE A 266 -16.31 -3.52 -0.52
CA ILE A 266 -16.06 -4.69 -1.37
C ILE A 266 -17.22 -5.05 -2.32
N LEU A 267 -18.44 -4.59 -2.02
CA LEU A 267 -19.58 -4.78 -2.92
C LEU A 267 -19.48 -3.81 -4.10
N SER A 268 -19.77 -4.28 -5.31
CA SER A 268 -20.02 -3.38 -6.44
C SER A 268 -21.19 -2.46 -6.09
N PRO A 269 -21.21 -1.20 -6.59
CA PRO A 269 -22.43 -0.41 -6.53
C PRO A 269 -23.57 -1.25 -7.12
N PRO A 270 -24.77 -1.28 -6.52
CA PRO A 270 -25.93 -1.84 -7.22
C PRO A 270 -26.06 -1.10 -8.55
N ASP A 271 -26.35 -1.85 -9.63
CA ASP A 271 -26.53 -1.32 -10.98
C ASP A 271 -27.34 -0.03 -10.94
N GLN A 272 -26.66 1.10 -11.14
CA GLN A 272 -27.32 2.30 -11.63
C GLN A 272 -27.28 2.20 -13.15
N ALA A 273 -28.07 1.27 -13.68
CA ALA A 273 -28.47 1.32 -15.08
C ALA A 273 -29.52 2.43 -15.23
N PRO A 274 -29.47 3.21 -16.32
CA PRO A 274 -30.44 4.28 -16.59
C PRO A 274 -31.87 3.77 -16.76
#